data_AF-A0A3B0XH77-F1
#
_entry.id   AF-A0A3B0XH77-F1
#
_cell.length_a   1.000
_cell.length_b   1.000
_cell.length_c   1.000
_cell.angle_alpha   90.00
_cell.angle_beta   90.00
_cell.angle_gamma   90.00
#
_symmetry.space_group_name_H-M   'P 1'
#
loop_
_entity.id
_entity.type
_entity.pdbx_description
1 polymer ?
#
loop_
_entity_poly.entity_id
_entity_poly.type
_entity_poly.pdbx_seq_one_letter_code
_entity_poly.pdbx_strand_id
1 'polypeptide(L)'
;MDSIARQHQWQAILQMTEQLQQLSVDESWQAMNELGARRQAGLEDFFAVPVSLKEAEEVAAGIQQILQSDQRLINRGRAHQAEMSDAVKKISGTRQAIRAYTHIHTTPT
;
A
#
# COMPACT_ATOMS: atom_id res chain seq x y z
N MET A 1 -25.21 17.74 7.06
CA MET A 1 -24.47 16.74 7.86
C MET A 1 -24.21 17.37 9.22
N ASP A 2 -24.41 16.63 10.32
CA ASP A 2 -24.08 17.12 11.66
C ASP A 2 -22.55 17.38 11.74
N SER A 3 -22.15 18.52 12.33
CA SER A 3 -20.74 18.94 12.43
C SER A 3 -19.91 17.88 13.16
N ILE A 4 -20.50 17.20 14.15
CA ILE A 4 -19.83 16.15 14.91
C ILE A 4 -19.61 14.90 14.05
N ALA A 5 -20.65 14.47 13.32
CA ALA A 5 -20.57 13.30 12.45
C ALA A 5 -19.51 13.47 11.34
N ARG A 6 -19.40 14.68 10.77
CA ARG A 6 -18.39 14.99 9.75
C ARG A 6 -16.97 14.96 10.32
N GLN A 7 -16.76 15.52 11.51
CA GLN A 7 -15.45 15.48 12.17
C GLN A 7 -15.02 14.05 12.52
N HIS A 8 -15.95 13.23 12.99
CA HIS A 8 -15.69 11.80 13.24
C HIS A 8 -15.33 11.05 11.97
N GLN A 9 -16.01 11.34 10.85
CA GLN A 9 -15.66 10.76 9.55
C GLN A 9 -14.23 11.13 9.14
N TRP A 10 -13.85 12.40 9.27
CA TRP A 10 -12.49 12.85 8.97
C TRP A 10 -11.45 12.14 9.83
N GLN A 11 -11.70 12.04 11.14
CA GLN A 11 -10.79 11.36 12.05
C GLN A 11 -10.66 9.87 11.75
N ALA A 12 -11.74 9.20 11.33
CA ALA A 12 -11.70 7.82 10.89
C ALA A 12 -10.81 7.63 9.64
N ILE A 13 -10.85 8.58 8.68
CA ILE A 13 -9.98 8.56 7.50
C ILE A 13 -8.50 8.65 7.88
N LEU A 14 -8.16 9.54 8.84
CA LEU A 14 -6.79 9.68 9.33
C LEU A 14 -6.33 8.43 10.07
N GLN A 15 -7.18 7.83 10.90
CA GLN A 15 -6.88 6.55 11.58
C GLN A 15 -6.65 5.41 10.58
N MET A 16 -7.47 5.30 9.53
CA MET A 16 -7.27 4.32 8.47
C MET A 16 -5.94 4.55 7.74
N THR A 17 -5.52 5.81 7.57
CA THR A 17 -4.23 6.16 6.97
C THR A 17 -3.04 5.68 7.81
N GLU A 18 -3.12 5.81 9.13
CA GLU A 18 -2.10 5.29 10.05
C GLU A 18 -2.08 3.75 10.06
N GLN A 19 -3.25 3.11 10.09
CA GLN A 19 -3.38 1.66 10.03
C GLN A 19 -2.82 1.09 8.72
N LEU A 20 -3.01 1.76 7.58
CA LEU A 20 -2.40 1.35 6.31
C LEU A 20 -0.86 1.35 6.37
N GLN A 21 -0.25 2.33 7.06
CA GLN A 21 1.20 2.30 7.27
C GLN A 21 1.62 1.10 8.08
N GLN A 22 0.91 0.80 9.17
CA GLN A 22 1.21 -0.36 10.01
C GLN A 22 1.08 -1.66 9.23
N LEU A 23 -0.02 -1.86 8.51
CA LEU A 23 -0.22 -3.04 7.67
C LEU A 23 0.86 -3.20 6.59
N SER A 24 1.45 -2.10 6.11
CA SER A 24 2.58 -2.14 5.19
C SER A 24 3.91 -2.50 5.83
N VAL A 25 4.07 -2.27 7.14
CA VAL A 25 5.21 -2.82 7.91
C VAL A 25 5.01 -4.32 8.06
N ASP A 26 3.79 -4.73 8.35
CA ASP A 26 3.43 -6.12 8.64
C ASP A 26 3.19 -6.96 7.37
N GLU A 27 3.50 -6.43 6.18
CA GLU A 27 3.31 -7.05 4.86
C GLU A 27 1.92 -7.66 4.65
N SER A 28 0.90 -7.11 5.32
CA SER A 28 -0.46 -7.62 5.35
C SER A 28 -1.26 -7.12 4.15
N TRP A 29 -0.82 -7.49 2.95
CA TRP A 29 -1.26 -6.90 1.67
C TRP A 29 -2.77 -7.01 1.42
N GLN A 30 -3.41 -8.13 1.77
CA GLN A 30 -4.86 -8.28 1.59
C GLN A 30 -5.63 -7.28 2.47
N ALA A 31 -5.29 -7.20 3.75
CA ALA A 31 -5.89 -6.26 4.68
C ALA A 31 -5.64 -4.80 4.27
N MET A 32 -4.45 -4.51 3.70
CA MET A 32 -4.17 -3.18 3.13
C MET A 32 -5.12 -2.82 1.99
N ASN A 33 -5.38 -3.74 1.07
CA ASN A 33 -6.27 -3.48 -0.06
C ASN A 33 -7.71 -3.21 0.41
N GLU A 34 -8.20 -4.02 1.34
CA GLU A 34 -9.54 -3.86 1.93
C GLU A 34 -9.67 -2.52 2.68
N LEU A 35 -8.68 -2.19 3.53
CA LEU A 35 -8.66 -0.95 4.28
C LEU A 35 -8.48 0.28 3.37
N GLY A 36 -7.67 0.15 2.32
CA GLY A 36 -7.45 1.19 1.31
C GLY A 36 -8.72 1.53 0.55
N ALA A 37 -9.48 0.51 0.14
CA ALA A 37 -10.79 0.71 -0.51
C ALA A 37 -11.79 1.41 0.42
N ARG A 38 -11.84 1.01 1.71
CA ARG A 38 -12.70 1.66 2.71
C ARG A 38 -12.31 3.12 2.96
N ARG A 39 -11.01 3.41 3.05
CA ARG A 39 -10.51 4.79 3.20
C ARG A 39 -10.85 5.64 1.98
N GLN A 40 -10.72 5.10 0.78
CA GLN A 40 -11.05 5.79 -0.47
C GLN A 40 -12.55 6.15 -0.53
N ALA A 41 -13.43 5.21 -0.21
CA ALA A 41 -14.87 5.48 -0.11
C ALA A 41 -15.17 6.55 0.95
N GLY A 42 -14.50 6.48 2.11
CA GLY A 42 -14.65 7.50 3.16
C GLY A 42 -14.24 8.90 2.71
N LEU A 43 -13.17 9.02 1.94
CA LEU A 43 -12.72 10.29 1.34
C LEU A 43 -13.74 10.81 0.32
N GLU A 44 -14.24 9.96 -0.57
CA GLU A 44 -15.27 10.33 -1.55
C GLU A 44 -16.54 10.84 -0.85
N ASP A 45 -17.02 10.12 0.16
CA ASP A 45 -18.16 10.53 0.97
C ASP A 45 -17.92 11.85 1.71
N PHE A 46 -16.71 12.06 2.24
CA PHE A 46 -16.36 13.28 2.97
C PHE A 46 -16.36 14.49 2.04
N PHE A 47 -15.75 14.36 0.86
CA PHE A 47 -15.64 15.43 -0.13
C PHE A 47 -16.87 15.59 -1.02
N ALA A 48 -17.89 14.72 -0.91
CA ALA A 48 -19.20 14.94 -1.51
C ALA A 48 -19.89 16.22 -0.99
N VAL A 49 -19.50 16.68 0.20
CA VAL A 49 -19.91 17.97 0.77
C VAL A 49 -18.71 18.93 0.78
N PRO A 50 -18.86 20.17 0.25
CA PRO A 50 -17.79 21.16 0.25
C PRO A 50 -17.21 21.41 1.63
N VAL A 51 -15.88 21.54 1.69
CA VAL A 51 -15.14 21.88 2.91
C VAL A 51 -15.38 23.35 3.25
N SER A 52 -15.84 23.64 4.47
CA SER A 52 -16.04 25.03 4.91
C SER A 52 -14.73 25.70 5.27
N LEU A 53 -14.66 27.04 5.21
CA LEU A 53 -13.47 27.80 5.61
C LEU A 53 -13.00 27.49 7.04
N LYS A 54 -13.91 27.12 7.94
CA LYS A 54 -13.60 26.81 9.34
C LYS A 54 -12.81 25.51 9.50
N GLU A 55 -13.04 24.53 8.63
CA GLU A 55 -12.35 23.22 8.65
C GLU A 55 -11.22 23.12 7.60
N ALA A 56 -11.09 24.11 6.72
CA ALA A 56 -10.17 24.07 5.59
C ALA A 56 -8.71 23.85 6.00
N GLU A 57 -8.24 24.52 7.06
CA GLU A 57 -6.86 24.38 7.54
C GLU A 57 -6.59 22.97 8.09
N GLU A 58 -7.50 22.44 8.91
CA GLU A 58 -7.39 21.10 9.48
C GLU A 58 -7.44 20.02 8.39
N VAL A 59 -8.38 20.16 7.45
CA VAL A 59 -8.51 19.23 6.32
C VAL A 59 -7.28 19.30 5.42
N ALA A 60 -6.74 20.50 5.13
CA ALA A 60 -5.53 20.64 4.34
C ALA A 60 -4.31 19.97 5.01
N ALA A 61 -4.15 20.12 6.33
CA ALA A 61 -3.10 19.44 7.08
C ALA A 61 -3.26 17.91 7.01
N GLY A 62 -4.48 17.40 7.18
CA GLY A 62 -4.74 15.95 7.07
C GLY A 62 -4.54 15.41 5.65
N ILE A 63 -4.86 16.17 4.60
CA ILE A 63 -4.53 15.80 3.21
C ILE A 63 -3.02 15.64 3.04
N GLN A 64 -2.21 16.57 3.57
CA GLN A 64 -0.76 16.46 3.51
C GLN A 64 -0.26 15.18 4.21
N GLN A 65 -0.82 14.84 5.38
CA GLN A 65 -0.52 13.59 6.07
C GLN A 65 -0.85 12.35 5.21
N ILE A 66 -2.02 12.34 4.57
CA ILE A 66 -2.45 11.25 3.68
C ILE A 66 -1.49 11.10 2.49
N LEU A 67 -1.16 12.19 1.81
CA LEU A 67 -0.26 12.15 0.65
C LEU A 67 1.14 11.65 1.01
N GLN A 68 1.69 12.11 2.14
CA GLN A 68 2.98 11.63 2.63
C GLN A 68 2.94 10.15 3.01
N SER A 69 1.84 9.71 3.63
CA SER A 69 1.60 8.30 3.95
C SER A 69 1.58 7.44 2.69
N ASP A 70 0.81 7.85 1.69
CA ASP A 70 0.64 7.11 0.44
C ASP A 70 1.94 7.05 -0.36
N GLN A 71 2.73 8.11 -0.35
CA GLN A 71 4.06 8.08 -0.97
C GLN A 71 4.98 7.06 -0.31
N ARG A 72 4.93 6.93 1.02
CA ARG A 72 5.70 5.89 1.74
C ARG A 72 5.21 4.49 1.39
N LEU A 73 3.90 4.29 1.29
CA LEU A 73 3.31 3.01 0.89
C LEU A 73 3.74 2.60 -0.52
N ILE A 74 3.69 3.52 -1.48
CA ILE A 74 4.12 3.29 -2.86
C ILE A 74 5.59 2.88 -2.90
N ASN A 75 6.45 3.58 -2.15
CA ASN A 75 7.89 3.28 -2.12
C ASN A 75 8.14 1.87 -1.56
N ARG A 76 7.43 1.47 -0.50
CA ARG A 76 7.53 0.11 0.07
C ARG A 76 7.03 -0.96 -0.89
N GLY A 77 5.88 -0.73 -1.53
CA GLY A 77 5.34 -1.65 -2.53
C GLY A 77 6.33 -1.87 -3.69
N ARG A 78 6.99 -0.81 -4.17
CA ARG A 78 8.03 -0.91 -5.21
C ARG A 78 9.26 -1.67 -4.74
N ALA A 79 9.72 -1.43 -3.50
CA ALA A 79 10.86 -2.15 -2.93
C ALA A 79 10.55 -3.65 -2.83
N HIS A 80 9.39 -4.01 -2.29
CA HIS A 80 8.95 -5.40 -2.18
C HIS A 80 8.80 -6.08 -3.55
N GLN A 81 8.26 -5.38 -4.55
CA GLN A 81 8.17 -5.89 -5.92
C GLN A 81 9.56 -6.17 -6.53
N ALA A 82 10.53 -5.30 -6.27
CA ALA A 82 11.91 -5.47 -6.75
C ALA A 82 12.57 -6.70 -6.08
N GLU A 83 12.41 -6.85 -4.76
CA GLU A 83 12.92 -8.00 -4.01
C GLU A 83 12.32 -9.33 -4.52
N MET A 84 11.00 -9.38 -4.72
CA MET A 84 10.34 -10.57 -5.29
C MET A 84 10.86 -10.89 -6.70
N SER A 85 11.05 -9.87 -7.53
CA SER A 85 11.55 -10.05 -8.90
C SER A 85 12.96 -10.64 -8.91
N ASP A 86 13.83 -10.18 -8.01
CA ASP A 86 15.20 -10.69 -7.90
C ASP A 86 15.24 -12.10 -7.31
N ALA A 87 14.35 -12.43 -6.36
CA ALA A 87 14.17 -13.80 -5.88
C ALA A 87 13.75 -14.76 -7.01
N VAL A 88 12.80 -14.36 -7.86
CA VAL A 88 12.35 -15.17 -9.01
C VAL A 88 13.47 -15.38 -10.03
N LYS A 89 14.27 -14.35 -10.32
CA LYS A 89 15.44 -14.47 -11.21
C LYS A 89 16.45 -15.48 -10.65
N LYS A 90 16.74 -15.41 -9.35
CA LYS A 90 17.66 -16.35 -8.68
C LYS A 90 17.19 -17.79 -8.80
N ILE A 91 15.91 -18.07 -8.51
CA ILE A 91 15.32 -19.41 -8.65
C ILE A 91 15.41 -19.91 -10.10
N SER A 92 15.16 -19.04 -11.07
CA SER A 92 15.23 -19.38 -12.50
C SER A 92 16.66 -19.72 -12.92
N GLY A 93 17.65 -18.93 -12.47
CA GLY A 93 19.07 -19.20 -12.69
C GLY A 93 19.53 -20.52 -12.06
N THR A 94 19.10 -20.82 -10.82
CA THR A 94 19.39 -22.10 -10.17
C THR A 94 18.79 -23.28 -10.95
N ARG A 95 17.55 -23.17 -11.42
CA ARG A 95 16.93 -24.21 -12.25
C ARG A 95 17.67 -24.43 -13.56
N GLN A 96 18.16 -23.36 -14.20
CA GLN A 96 18.96 -23.45 -15.42
C GLN A 96 20.31 -24.12 -15.17
N ALA A 97 20.99 -23.78 -14.07
CA ALA A 97 22.25 -24.40 -13.67
C ALA A 97 22.09 -25.91 -13.41
N ILE A 98 21.05 -26.32 -12.68
CA ILE A 98 20.75 -27.74 -12.43
C ILE A 98 20.53 -28.49 -13.74
N ARG A 99 19.77 -27.91 -14.69
CA ARG A 99 19.53 -28.52 -16.02
C ARG A 99 20.83 -28.68 -16.82
N ALA A 100 21.72 -27.68 -16.80
CA ALA A 100 23.02 -27.77 -17.47
C ALA A 100 23.86 -28.92 -16.89
N TYR A 101 23.93 -29.05 -15.56
CA TYR A 101 24.66 -30.12 -14.90
C TYR A 101 24.08 -31.52 -15.18
N THR A 102 22.75 -31.67 -15.17
CA THR A 102 22.12 -32.97 -15.48
C THR A 102 22.31 -33.37 -16.95
N HIS A 103 22.35 -32.42 -17.88
CA HIS A 103 22.59 -32.73 -19.29
C HIS A 103 24.04 -33.14 -19.57
N ILE A 104 25.01 -32.52 -18.90
CA ILE A 104 26.45 -32.88 -19.05
C ILE A 104 26.74 -34.31 -18.53
N HIS A 105 25.99 -34.81 -17.56
CA HIS A 105 26.18 -36.14 -16.97
C HIS A 105 25.28 -37.25 -17.55
N THR A 106 24.45 -36.99 -18.56
CA THR A 106 23.54 -37.99 -19.17
C THR A 106 23.85 -38.37 -20.62
N THR A 107 24.93 -37.87 -21.21
CA THR A 107 25.48 -38.40 -22.49
C THR A 107 26.54 -39.48 -22.22
N PRO A 108 26.25 -40.78 -22.46
CA PRO A 108 27.28 -41.80 -22.53
C PRO A 108 28.07 -41.63 -23.84
N THR A 109 29.38 -41.79 -23.73
CA THR A 109 30.31 -41.89 -24.87
C THR A 109 30.17 -43.24 -25.57
#